data_AF-A0A7C5W4Z6-F1
#
_entry.id   AF-A0A7C5W4Z6-F1
#
_cell.length_a   1.000
_cell.length_b   1.000
_cell.length_c   1.000
_cell.angle_alpha   90.00
_cell.angle_beta   90.00
_cell.angle_gamma   90.00
#
_symmetry.space_group_name_H-M   'P 1'
#
loop_
_entity.id
_entity.type
_entity.pdbx_description
1 polymer ?
#
loop_
_entity_poly.entity_id
_entity_poly.type
_entity_poly.pdbx_seq_one_letter_code
_entity_poly.pdbx_strand_id
1 'polypeptide(L)'
;MNSKQVKQFASECGADIVGIASMDRFEGAPKQMDPRYIFPDARAMIVMGFRILRGSLRGIEEGTFYIAYAGMGYAGINHVLMPMVLWKFCHWIEHNRYEAVPLPNHCPWSNNNVSGQHPSKAAESRPGWSKPV
;
A
#
# COMPACT_ATOMS: atom_id res chain seq x y z
N MET A 1 -6.08 14.18 -16.03
CA MET A 1 -6.03 12.70 -15.89
C MET A 1 -7.37 12.19 -15.37
N ASN A 2 -7.92 11.12 -15.92
CA ASN A 2 -9.20 10.54 -15.47
C ASN A 2 -9.03 9.13 -14.85
N SER A 3 -10.11 8.61 -14.23
CA SER A 3 -10.10 7.34 -13.52
C SER A 3 -9.78 6.12 -14.40
N LYS A 4 -10.18 6.14 -15.67
CA LYS A 4 -9.89 5.06 -16.63
C LYS A 4 -8.40 5.02 -16.95
N GLN A 5 -7.78 6.16 -17.21
CA GLN A 5 -6.33 6.27 -17.47
C GLN A 5 -5.52 5.81 -16.26
N VAL A 6 -5.91 6.23 -15.06
CA VAL A 6 -5.26 5.82 -13.79
C VAL A 6 -5.27 4.30 -13.63
N LYS A 7 -6.44 3.67 -13.77
CA LYS A 7 -6.58 2.22 -13.61
C LYS A 7 -5.82 1.45 -14.68
N GLN A 8 -5.88 1.93 -15.93
CA GLN A 8 -5.17 1.34 -17.04
C GLN A 8 -3.65 1.35 -16.80
N PHE A 9 -3.09 2.50 -16.46
CA PHE A 9 -1.65 2.63 -16.26
C PHE A 9 -1.15 1.87 -15.02
N ALA A 10 -1.94 1.85 -13.94
CA ALA A 10 -1.61 1.03 -12.77
C ALA A 10 -1.60 -0.48 -13.09
N SER A 11 -2.52 -0.94 -13.94
CA SER A 11 -2.51 -2.33 -14.43
C SER A 11 -1.29 -2.62 -15.31
N GLU A 12 -0.92 -1.70 -16.21
CA GLU A 12 0.30 -1.79 -17.03
C GLU A 12 1.59 -1.82 -16.18
N CYS A 13 1.58 -1.16 -15.02
CA CYS A 13 2.71 -1.22 -14.07
C CYS A 13 2.83 -2.58 -13.35
N GLY A 14 1.74 -3.37 -13.29
CA GLY A 14 1.71 -4.69 -12.68
C GLY A 14 0.72 -4.88 -11.52
N ALA A 15 -0.20 -3.94 -11.29
CA ALA A 15 -1.30 -4.16 -10.34
C ALA A 15 -2.37 -5.09 -10.94
N ASP A 16 -2.81 -6.11 -10.20
CA ASP A 16 -3.87 -7.02 -10.66
C ASP A 16 -5.26 -6.38 -10.57
N ILE A 17 -5.46 -5.49 -9.60
CA ILE A 17 -6.72 -4.74 -9.40
C ILE A 17 -6.44 -3.35 -8.84
N VAL A 18 -7.26 -2.37 -9.22
CA VAL A 18 -7.06 -0.96 -8.82
C VAL A 18 -8.38 -0.32 -8.39
N GLY A 19 -8.40 0.19 -7.16
CA GLY A 19 -9.47 1.00 -6.59
C GLY A 19 -9.08 2.47 -6.50
N ILE A 20 -10.06 3.36 -6.55
CA ILE A 20 -9.87 4.79 -6.28
C ILE A 20 -10.93 5.17 -5.24
N ALA A 21 -10.49 5.66 -4.09
CA ALA A 21 -11.33 6.12 -3.00
C ALA A 21 -11.14 7.62 -2.81
N SER A 22 -12.22 8.32 -2.48
CA SER A 22 -12.14 9.72 -2.03
C SER A 22 -11.58 9.79 -0.60
N MET A 23 -10.89 10.88 -0.26
CA MET A 23 -10.18 10.98 1.02
C MET A 23 -11.12 11.11 2.25
N ASP A 24 -12.36 11.55 2.07
CA ASP A 24 -13.40 11.59 3.11
C ASP A 24 -13.71 10.20 3.69
N ARG A 25 -13.49 9.12 2.93
CA ARG A 25 -13.70 7.74 3.41
C ARG A 25 -12.79 7.33 4.57
N PHE A 26 -11.73 8.09 4.83
CA PHE A 26 -10.80 7.86 5.93
C PHE A 26 -11.15 8.68 7.18
N GLU A 27 -12.26 9.42 7.17
CA GLU A 27 -12.74 10.12 8.34
C GLU A 27 -13.06 9.16 9.50
N GLY A 28 -12.52 9.48 10.69
CA GLY A 28 -12.65 8.66 11.88
C GLY A 28 -11.58 7.57 12.04
N ALA A 29 -10.68 7.40 11.06
CA ALA A 29 -9.53 6.51 11.23
C ALA A 29 -8.61 7.01 12.37
N PRO A 30 -7.92 6.11 13.09
CA PRO A 30 -6.91 6.51 14.07
C PRO A 30 -5.90 7.45 13.41
N LYS A 31 -5.58 8.60 14.04
CA LYS A 31 -4.75 9.65 13.41
C LYS A 31 -3.42 9.15 12.82
N GLN A 32 -2.79 8.15 13.46
CA GLN A 32 -1.53 7.53 13.01
C GLN A 32 -1.68 6.62 11.77
N MET A 33 -2.91 6.27 11.41
CA MET A 33 -3.27 5.41 10.28
C MET A 33 -4.16 6.13 9.26
N ASP A 34 -4.48 7.40 9.51
CA ASP A 34 -5.31 8.21 8.63
C ASP A 34 -4.43 8.91 7.57
N PRO A 35 -4.55 8.52 6.28
CA PRO A 35 -3.70 9.04 5.22
C PRO A 35 -3.90 10.54 4.97
N ARG A 36 -5.00 11.14 5.46
CA ARG A 36 -5.22 12.60 5.36
C ARG A 36 -4.15 13.39 6.11
N TYR A 37 -3.54 12.82 7.14
CA TYR A 37 -2.43 13.46 7.85
C TYR A 37 -1.07 13.26 7.15
N ILE A 38 -0.98 12.34 6.20
CA ILE A 38 0.22 12.14 5.39
C ILE A 38 0.25 13.16 4.25
N PHE A 39 -0.88 13.34 3.57
CA PHE A 39 -1.02 14.30 2.48
C PHE A 39 -2.38 15.00 2.56
N PRO A 40 -2.49 16.14 3.27
CA PRO A 40 -3.74 16.84 3.51
C PRO A 40 -4.46 17.32 2.24
N ASP A 41 -3.70 17.71 1.22
CA ASP A 41 -4.26 18.20 -0.05
C ASP A 41 -4.64 17.07 -1.03
N ALA A 42 -4.39 15.81 -0.67
CA ALA A 42 -4.80 14.67 -1.48
C ALA A 42 -6.32 14.66 -1.67
N ARG A 43 -6.76 14.41 -2.92
CA ARG A 43 -8.20 14.30 -3.25
C ARG A 43 -8.67 12.85 -3.34
N ALA A 44 -7.75 11.93 -3.58
CA ALA A 44 -8.06 10.52 -3.73
C ALA A 44 -6.92 9.62 -3.27
N MET A 45 -7.29 8.45 -2.78
CA MET A 45 -6.42 7.31 -2.51
C MET A 45 -6.54 6.30 -3.65
N ILE A 46 -5.43 5.95 -4.27
CA ILE A 46 -5.36 4.90 -5.30
C ILE A 46 -4.85 3.64 -4.62
N VAL A 47 -5.68 2.61 -4.56
CA VAL A 47 -5.38 1.34 -3.88
C VAL A 47 -5.10 0.28 -4.93
N MET A 48 -3.98 -0.44 -4.79
CA MET A 48 -3.57 -1.49 -5.72
C MET A 48 -3.57 -2.84 -5.02
N GLY A 49 -4.19 -3.84 -5.65
CA GLY A 49 -4.17 -5.23 -5.20
C GLY A 49 -3.22 -6.05 -6.05
N PHE A 50 -2.53 -6.98 -5.38
CA PHE A 50 -1.55 -7.89 -5.97
C PHE A 50 -1.93 -9.31 -5.59
N ARG A 51 -2.03 -10.18 -6.59
CA ARG A 51 -2.47 -11.55 -6.43
C ARG A 51 -1.30 -12.43 -6.01
N ILE A 52 -1.53 -13.21 -4.94
CA ILE A 52 -0.69 -14.37 -4.66
C ILE A 52 -0.98 -15.43 -5.72
N LEU A 53 0.04 -15.82 -6.48
CA LEU A 53 -0.11 -16.81 -7.54
C LEU A 53 -0.50 -18.16 -6.95
N ARG A 54 -1.54 -18.80 -7.50
CA ARG A 54 -2.01 -20.12 -7.04
C ARG A 54 -0.90 -21.18 -7.04
N GLY A 55 0.01 -21.10 -8.01
CA GLY A 55 1.16 -21.99 -8.14
C GLY A 55 2.14 -21.88 -6.96
N SER A 56 2.22 -20.74 -6.28
CA SER A 56 3.10 -20.57 -5.11
C SER A 56 2.70 -21.47 -3.93
N LEU A 57 1.44 -21.94 -3.90
CA LEU A 57 0.93 -22.84 -2.87
C LEU A 57 1.17 -24.31 -3.19
N ARG A 58 1.54 -24.66 -4.43
CA ARG A 58 1.66 -26.08 -4.84
C ARG A 58 2.72 -26.83 -4.07
N GLY A 59 3.84 -26.19 -3.74
CA GLY A 59 4.86 -26.82 -2.90
C GLY A 59 4.24 -27.33 -1.58
N ILE A 60 3.53 -26.46 -0.87
CA ILE A 60 2.89 -26.80 0.41
C ILE A 60 1.92 -27.98 0.25
N GLU A 61 1.13 -27.98 -0.82
CA GLU A 61 0.11 -29.01 -1.07
C GLU A 61 0.68 -30.37 -1.48
N GLU A 62 1.77 -30.37 -2.25
CA GLU A 62 2.49 -31.57 -2.66
C GLU A 62 3.53 -32.01 -1.60
N GLY A 63 3.64 -31.28 -0.48
CA GLY A 63 4.57 -31.60 0.60
C GLY A 63 6.05 -31.28 0.31
N THR A 64 6.35 -30.42 -0.66
CA THR A 64 7.72 -30.06 -1.10
C THR A 64 7.89 -28.55 -1.31
N PHE A 65 9.09 -28.04 -1.60
CA PHE A 65 9.34 -26.65 -2.04
C PHE A 65 8.51 -25.53 -1.34
N TYR A 66 8.39 -25.59 -0.01
CA TYR A 66 7.57 -24.67 0.81
C TYR A 66 7.95 -23.20 0.66
N ILE A 67 9.19 -22.93 0.24
CA ILE A 67 9.71 -21.57 0.06
C ILE A 67 9.00 -20.81 -1.07
N ALA A 68 8.29 -21.48 -1.99
CA ALA A 68 7.60 -20.81 -3.09
C ALA A 68 6.59 -19.74 -2.61
N TYR A 69 5.78 -20.08 -1.60
CA TYR A 69 4.82 -19.14 -1.02
C TYR A 69 5.52 -18.01 -0.27
N ALA A 70 6.41 -18.34 0.67
CA ALA A 70 7.06 -17.33 1.50
C ALA A 70 7.96 -16.40 0.67
N GLY A 71 8.73 -16.95 -0.27
CA GLY A 71 9.67 -16.24 -1.12
C GLY A 71 8.98 -15.43 -2.22
N MET A 72 8.21 -16.08 -3.10
CA MET A 72 7.62 -15.41 -4.27
C MET A 72 6.18 -14.94 -4.05
N GLY A 73 5.40 -15.67 -3.24
CA GLY A 73 3.99 -15.35 -2.98
C GLY A 73 3.78 -14.21 -1.98
N TYR A 74 4.60 -14.12 -0.93
CA TYR A 74 4.46 -13.12 0.12
C TYR A 74 5.59 -12.09 0.11
N ALA A 75 6.84 -12.51 0.34
CA ALA A 75 7.97 -11.58 0.46
C ALA A 75 8.26 -10.85 -0.86
N GLY A 76 8.29 -11.58 -1.98
CA GLY A 76 8.52 -11.01 -3.31
C GLY A 76 7.47 -9.95 -3.69
N ILE A 77 6.20 -10.18 -3.35
CA ILE A 77 5.15 -9.19 -3.58
C ILE A 77 5.40 -7.93 -2.74
N ASN A 78 5.61 -8.09 -1.43
CA ASN A 78 5.70 -6.97 -0.49
C ASN A 78 6.98 -6.14 -0.61
N HIS A 79 8.10 -6.78 -0.95
CA HIS A 79 9.42 -6.15 -0.94
C HIS A 79 9.96 -5.80 -2.32
N VAL A 80 9.42 -6.39 -3.39
CA VAL A 80 9.93 -6.19 -4.75
C VAL A 80 8.84 -5.69 -5.69
N LEU A 81 7.81 -6.52 -5.96
CA LEU A 81 6.81 -6.20 -6.98
C LEU A 81 6.05 -4.92 -6.64
N MET A 82 5.41 -4.86 -5.46
CA MET A 82 4.59 -3.72 -5.06
C MET A 82 5.39 -2.41 -4.99
N PRO A 83 6.59 -2.36 -4.36
CA PRO A 83 7.43 -1.16 -4.39
C PRO A 83 7.79 -0.71 -5.81
N MET A 84 8.15 -1.63 -6.70
CA MET A 84 8.48 -1.29 -8.09
C MET A 84 7.27 -0.77 -8.88
N VAL A 85 6.09 -1.34 -8.66
CA VAL A 85 4.83 -0.86 -9.25
C VAL A 85 4.51 0.55 -8.74
N LEU A 86 4.58 0.77 -7.42
CA LEU A 86 4.34 2.09 -6.82
C LEU A 86 5.31 3.14 -7.36
N TRP A 87 6.60 2.82 -7.46
CA TRP A 87 7.61 3.76 -7.96
C TRP A 87 7.32 4.18 -9.40
N LYS A 88 7.07 3.21 -10.30
CA LYS A 88 6.73 3.50 -11.70
C LYS A 88 5.44 4.33 -11.80
N PHE A 89 4.45 3.99 -10.99
CA PHE A 89 3.17 4.67 -10.98
C PHE A 89 3.28 6.12 -10.51
N CYS A 90 3.94 6.37 -9.38
CA CYS A 90 4.18 7.73 -8.87
C CYS A 90 4.97 8.59 -9.86
N HIS A 91 6.00 8.02 -10.50
CA HIS A 91 6.76 8.72 -11.54
C HIS A 91 5.85 9.19 -12.70
N TRP A 92 4.89 8.35 -13.11
CA TRP A 92 3.92 8.73 -14.14
C TRP A 92 2.93 9.81 -13.65
N ILE A 93 2.46 9.73 -12.41
CA ILE A 93 1.59 10.76 -11.81
C ILE A 93 2.29 12.13 -11.83
N GLU A 94 3.55 12.17 -11.42
CA GLU A 94 4.38 13.39 -11.43
C GLU A 94 4.64 13.93 -12.83
N HIS A 95 4.88 13.05 -13.82
CA HIS A 95 4.98 13.44 -15.23
C HIS A 95 3.69 14.09 -15.75
N ASN A 96 2.54 13.69 -15.20
CA ASN A 96 1.24 14.28 -15.52
C ASN A 96 0.92 15.54 -14.69
N ARG A 97 1.91 16.11 -13.99
CA ARG A 97 1.81 17.34 -13.17
C ARG A 97 0.90 17.21 -11.96
N TYR A 98 0.81 16.00 -11.39
CA TYR A 98 0.14 15.75 -10.11
C TYR A 98 1.16 15.24 -9.09
N GLU A 99 0.94 15.50 -7.82
CA GLU A 99 1.75 14.97 -6.72
C GLU A 99 1.11 13.71 -6.14
N ALA A 100 1.93 12.72 -5.76
CA ALA A 100 1.45 11.51 -5.09
C ALA A 100 2.49 11.00 -4.09
N VAL A 101 2.00 10.53 -2.93
CA VAL A 101 2.82 9.88 -1.92
C VAL A 101 2.71 8.37 -2.08
N PRO A 102 3.82 7.63 -2.32
CA PRO A 102 3.78 6.17 -2.36
C PRO A 102 3.61 5.59 -0.96
N LEU A 103 2.60 4.72 -0.79
CA LEU A 103 2.33 4.02 0.47
C LEU A 103 2.46 2.50 0.26
N PRO A 104 3.59 1.88 0.66
CA PRO A 104 3.76 0.43 0.55
C PRO A 104 3.03 -0.30 1.70
N ASN A 105 2.67 -1.56 1.46
CA ASN A 105 2.07 -2.41 2.50
C ASN A 105 3.03 -2.67 3.68
N HIS A 106 4.31 -2.89 3.39
CA HIS A 106 5.33 -3.08 4.40
C HIS A 106 6.21 -1.83 4.53
N CYS A 107 6.08 -1.11 5.65
CA CYS A 107 6.84 0.11 5.91
C CYS A 107 7.50 0.11 7.30
N PRO A 108 8.56 -0.68 7.51
CA PRO A 108 9.18 -0.90 8.82
C PRO A 108 9.91 0.36 9.36
N TRP A 109 9.96 1.44 8.59
CA TRP A 109 10.60 2.71 8.94
C TRP A 109 9.66 3.91 8.85
N SER A 110 8.34 3.69 8.79
CA SER A 110 7.35 4.79 8.74
C SER A 110 7.16 5.51 10.08
N ASN A 111 7.81 5.04 11.15
CA ASN A 111 7.78 5.66 12.48
C ASN A 111 6.35 5.97 12.95
N ASN A 112 5.43 5.09 12.57
CA ASN A 112 3.98 5.16 12.75
C ASN A 112 3.57 4.21 13.86
N ASN A 113 2.70 4.67 14.77
CA ASN A 113 2.23 3.82 15.85
C ASN A 113 1.17 2.82 15.38
N VAL A 114 1.61 1.58 15.10
CA VAL A 114 0.74 0.46 14.71
C VAL A 114 -0.15 -0.07 15.84
N SER A 115 -0.03 0.43 17.08
CA SER A 115 -0.95 0.04 18.17
C SER A 115 -2.42 0.34 17.86
N GLY A 116 -2.71 1.28 16.95
CA GLY A 116 -4.04 1.53 16.42
C GLY A 116 -4.65 0.35 15.65
N GLN A 117 -3.87 -0.68 15.30
CA GLN A 117 -4.40 -1.96 14.77
C GLN A 117 -5.14 -2.77 15.85
N HIS A 118 -4.89 -2.51 17.13
CA HIS A 118 -5.61 -3.10 18.25
C HIS A 118 -6.69 -2.12 18.73
N PRO A 119 -7.99 -2.43 18.56
CA PRO A 119 -9.08 -1.53 18.95
C PRO A 119 -9.06 -1.15 20.44
N SER A 120 -8.47 -2.02 21.27
CA SER A 120 -8.37 -1.86 22.72
C SER A 120 -7.17 -1.03 23.19
N LYS A 121 -6.22 -0.71 22.31
CA LYS A 121 -5.04 0.08 22.65
C LYS A 121 -5.21 1.49 22.08
N ALA A 122 -5.33 2.48 22.95
CA ALA A 122 -5.22 3.86 22.52
C ALA A 122 -3.85 4.07 21.88
N ALA A 123 -3.81 4.75 20.73
CA ALA A 123 -2.57 5.11 20.07
C ALA A 123 -1.81 6.14 20.92
N GLU A 124 -1.02 5.67 21.88
CA GLU A 124 -0.21 6.55 22.74
C GLU A 124 0.87 7.26 21.90
N SER A 125 1.03 8.57 22.12
CA SER A 125 2.08 9.35 21.46
C SER A 125 3.44 8.92 21.99
N ARG A 126 4.35 8.53 21.09
CA ARG A 126 5.72 8.13 21.45
C ARG A 126 6.71 9.26 21.11
N PRO A 127 7.64 9.61 22.02
CA PRO A 127 8.71 10.55 21.72
C PRO A 127 9.52 10.09 20.51
N GLY A 128 9.75 10.99 19.55
CA GLY A 128 10.49 10.69 18.32
C GLY A 128 9.68 9.99 17.21
N TRP A 129 8.39 9.72 17.41
CA TRP A 129 7.50 9.12 16.39
C TRP A 129 6.74 10.20 15.61
N SER A 130 6.20 9.83 14.44
CA SER A 130 5.38 10.75 13.64
C SER A 130 4.25 11.34 14.49
N LYS A 131 4.00 12.65 14.37
CA LYS A 131 2.93 13.35 15.09
C LYS A 131 1.96 13.93 14.05
N PRO A 132 0.87 13.23 13.73
CA PRO A 132 -0.18 13.77 12.88
C PRO A 132 -0.79 14.98 13.60
N VAL A 133 -0.54 16.18 13.05
CA VAL A 133 -1.06 17.47 13.54
C VAL A 133 -2.40 17.76 12.90
#